data_AF-A0A4Q0S3F6-F1
#
_entry.id   AF-A0A4Q0S3F6-F1
#
_cell.length_a   1.000
_cell.length_b   1.000
_cell.length_c   1.000
_cell.angle_alpha   90.00
_cell.angle_beta   90.00
_cell.angle_gamma   90.00
#
_symmetry.space_group_name_H-M   'P 1'
#
loop_
_entity.id
_entity.type
_entity.pdbx_description
1 polymer ?
#
loop_
_entity_poly.entity_id
_entity_poly.type
_entity_poly.pdbx_seq_one_letter_code
_entity_poly.pdbx_strand_id
1 'polypeptide(L)'
;MTQIEIIDNPALDGTRRALVLTEDRVGHYPEFRDFFVRRFALDSTVLSRPGYVRAPSGMTYALVFIGRSGEPFPDGIEIYALPYAFETLDDANVDTDLWALLRWIIEGIGGEWRVEDLDATGRLYQLPVSVG
;
A
#
# COMPACT_ATOMS: atom_id res chain seq x y z
N MET A 1 -10.97 9.10 -9.41
CA MET A 1 -11.11 8.78 -7.97
C MET A 1 -10.45 7.43 -7.75
N THR A 2 -9.25 7.44 -7.19
CA THR A 2 -8.49 6.27 -6.76
C THR A 2 -9.05 5.82 -5.42
N GLN A 3 -10.13 5.03 -5.46
CA GLN A 3 -10.86 4.69 -4.24
C GLN A 3 -10.18 3.51 -3.52
N ILE A 4 -9.09 3.80 -2.82
CA ILE A 4 -8.57 2.92 -1.78
C ILE A 4 -9.52 3.02 -0.58
N GLU A 5 -10.12 1.89 -0.23
CA GLU A 5 -11.00 1.76 0.93
C GLU A 5 -10.24 1.05 2.05
N ILE A 6 -10.22 1.63 3.25
CA ILE A 6 -9.76 0.87 4.43
C ILE A 6 -10.90 -0.05 4.86
N ILE A 7 -10.57 -1.33 5.01
CA ILE A 7 -11.54 -2.34 5.44
C ILE A 7 -11.12 -2.93 6.77
N ASP A 8 -12.05 -3.02 7.70
CA ASP A 8 -11.81 -3.66 8.99
C ASP A 8 -12.14 -5.15 8.92
N ASN A 9 -11.22 -5.99 9.40
CA ASN A 9 -11.41 -7.44 9.58
C ASN A 9 -12.03 -8.15 8.35
N PRO A 10 -11.39 -8.06 7.16
CA PRO A 10 -11.87 -8.80 6.00
C PRO A 10 -11.90 -10.30 6.27
N ALA A 11 -12.83 -11.02 5.62
CA ALA A 11 -12.78 -12.47 5.58
C ALA A 11 -11.60 -12.91 4.72
N LEU A 12 -10.65 -13.63 5.31
CA LEU A 12 -9.39 -14.04 4.65
C LEU A 12 -9.33 -15.55 4.37
N ASP A 13 -10.38 -16.29 4.72
CA ASP A 13 -10.43 -17.74 4.50
C ASP A 13 -10.27 -18.06 3.01
N GLY A 14 -9.34 -18.96 2.71
CA GLY A 14 -9.02 -19.34 1.34
C GLY A 14 -8.17 -18.35 0.56
N THR A 15 -7.68 -17.26 1.17
CA THR A 15 -6.69 -16.36 0.56
C THR A 15 -5.26 -16.80 0.86
N ARG A 16 -4.31 -16.44 0.00
CA ARG A 16 -2.87 -16.56 0.24
C ARG A 16 -2.21 -15.19 0.23
N ARG A 17 -1.04 -15.05 0.86
CA ARG A 17 -0.26 -13.81 0.82
C ARG A 17 0.73 -13.85 -0.34
N ALA A 18 0.75 -12.79 -1.15
CA ALA A 18 1.78 -12.55 -2.16
C ALA A 18 2.43 -11.19 -1.87
N LEU A 19 3.72 -11.18 -1.52
CA LEU A 19 4.45 -9.93 -1.29
C LEU A 19 4.59 -9.18 -2.61
N VAL A 20 4.18 -7.91 -2.64
CA VAL A 20 4.21 -7.09 -3.87
C VAL A 20 5.05 -5.82 -3.72
N LEU A 21 5.28 -5.34 -2.50
CA LEU A 21 6.12 -4.17 -2.24
C LEU A 21 6.71 -4.22 -0.83
N THR A 22 7.96 -3.80 -0.72
CA THR A 22 8.65 -3.55 0.56
C THR A 22 9.22 -2.13 0.52
N GLU A 23 8.91 -1.33 1.54
CA GLU A 23 9.57 -0.05 1.80
C GLU A 23 10.21 -0.12 3.19
N ASP A 24 11.54 -0.10 3.20
CA ASP A 24 12.34 -0.34 4.39
C ASP A 24 12.50 0.89 5.28
N ARG A 25 12.24 2.10 4.79
CA ARG A 25 12.50 3.37 5.49
C ARG A 25 11.34 4.34 5.29
N VAL A 26 10.14 3.90 5.65
CA VAL A 26 8.93 4.72 5.53
C VAL A 26 9.02 6.01 6.36
N GLY A 27 9.83 6.00 7.43
CA GLY A 27 10.12 7.17 8.26
C GLY A 27 11.24 8.08 7.76
N HIS A 28 11.85 7.80 6.59
CA HIS A 28 12.84 8.71 5.99
C HIS A 28 12.27 10.11 5.80
N TYR A 29 10.99 10.17 5.41
CA TYR A 29 10.14 11.34 5.44
C TYR A 29 9.07 11.16 6.53
N PRO A 30 9.13 11.92 7.65
CA PRO A 30 8.24 11.72 8.80
C PRO A 30 6.74 11.73 8.45
N GLU A 31 6.34 12.52 7.47
CA GLU A 31 4.97 12.68 7.02
C GLU A 31 4.35 11.39 6.47
N PHE A 32 5.15 10.50 5.87
CA PHE A 32 4.69 9.18 5.42
C PHE A 32 4.40 8.26 6.61
N ARG A 33 5.29 8.25 7.60
CA ARG A 33 5.06 7.52 8.85
C ARG A 33 3.79 8.04 9.56
N ASP A 34 3.66 9.35 9.70
CA ASP A 34 2.53 9.99 10.38
C ASP A 34 1.21 9.74 9.65
N PHE A 35 1.23 9.65 8.31
CA PHE A 35 0.09 9.21 7.52
C PHE A 35 -0.39 7.81 7.96
N PHE A 36 0.49 6.81 8.00
CA PHE A 36 0.12 5.45 8.40
C PHE A 36 -0.32 5.35 9.87
N VAL A 37 0.37 6.04 10.78
CA VAL A 37 0.02 6.07 12.20
C VAL A 37 -1.41 6.58 12.40
N ARG A 38 -1.75 7.71 11.78
CA ARG A 38 -3.11 8.28 11.88
C ARG A 38 -4.14 7.40 11.19
N ARG A 39 -3.81 6.89 10.00
CA ARG A 39 -4.78 6.22 9.14
C ARG A 39 -5.17 4.84 9.62
N PHE A 40 -4.28 4.16 10.36
CA PHE A 40 -4.50 2.83 10.94
C PHE A 40 -4.48 2.82 12.49
N ALA A 41 -4.47 4.00 13.14
CA ALA A 41 -4.48 4.14 14.60
C ALA A 41 -3.39 3.28 15.28
N LEU A 42 -2.16 3.35 14.75
CA LEU A 42 -1.04 2.50 15.15
C LEU A 42 -0.48 2.81 16.54
N ASP A 43 -0.84 3.96 17.10
CA ASP A 43 -0.48 4.44 18.43
C ASP A 43 -1.34 3.84 19.56
N SER A 44 -2.54 3.38 19.21
CA SER A 44 -3.59 2.96 20.15
C SER A 44 -4.00 1.50 19.96
N THR A 45 -3.73 0.92 18.80
CA THR A 45 -4.06 -0.46 18.48
C THR A 45 -2.87 -1.37 18.77
N VAL A 46 -3.10 -2.47 19.50
CA VAL A 46 -2.09 -3.53 19.69
C VAL A 46 -1.60 -3.97 18.31
N LEU A 47 -0.27 -3.90 18.09
CA LEU A 47 0.54 -4.27 16.90
C LEU A 47 0.28 -5.67 16.29
N SER A 48 -0.77 -6.35 16.73
CA SER A 48 -1.13 -7.73 16.39
C SER A 48 -1.79 -7.92 15.03
N ARG A 49 -2.17 -6.85 14.31
CA ARG A 49 -2.87 -6.98 13.02
C ARG A 49 -2.33 -6.03 11.93
N PRO A 50 -2.27 -6.48 10.66
CA PRO A 50 -2.03 -5.60 9.51
C PRO A 50 -3.13 -4.55 9.36
N GLY A 51 -2.83 -3.46 8.67
CA GLY A 51 -3.85 -2.63 8.04
C GLY A 51 -4.39 -3.33 6.80
N TYR A 52 -5.69 -3.25 6.53
CA TYR A 52 -6.27 -3.81 5.32
C TYR A 52 -6.91 -2.74 4.47
N VAL A 53 -6.72 -2.87 3.16
CA VAL A 53 -7.31 -1.99 2.17
C VAL A 53 -7.88 -2.78 1.00
N ARG A 54 -8.97 -2.30 0.42
CA ARG A 54 -9.49 -2.75 -0.87
C ARG A 54 -9.07 -1.76 -1.94
N ALA A 55 -8.46 -2.28 -2.99
CA ALA A 55 -8.02 -1.49 -4.14
C ALA A 55 -9.09 -1.45 -5.25
N PRO A 56 -8.94 -0.58 -6.28
CA PRO A 56 -9.93 -0.45 -7.35
C PRO A 56 -10.22 -1.73 -8.13
N SER A 57 -9.26 -2.66 -8.25
CA SER A 57 -9.50 -3.98 -8.86
C SER A 57 -10.47 -4.85 -8.06
N GLY A 58 -10.76 -4.50 -6.80
CA GLY A 58 -11.48 -5.31 -5.82
C GLY A 58 -10.57 -6.20 -4.96
N MET A 59 -9.28 -6.31 -5.32
CA MET A 59 -8.29 -7.05 -4.54
C MET A 59 -8.12 -6.45 -3.15
N THR A 60 -7.94 -7.33 -2.15
CA THR A 60 -7.59 -6.92 -0.79
C THR A 60 -6.08 -6.96 -0.61
N TYR A 61 -5.54 -5.93 0.03
CA TYR A 61 -4.14 -5.84 0.40
C TYR A 61 -3.98 -5.77 1.92
N ALA A 62 -2.95 -6.45 2.44
CA ALA A 62 -2.50 -6.31 3.80
C ALA A 62 -1.24 -5.43 3.85
N LEU A 63 -1.30 -4.36 4.64
CA LEU A 63 -0.21 -3.47 4.97
C LEU A 63 0.37 -3.90 6.32
N VAL A 64 1.52 -4.55 6.29
CA VAL A 64 2.23 -5.04 7.48
C VAL A 64 3.26 -4.00 7.88
N PHE A 65 3.11 -3.46 9.09
CA PHE A 65 3.95 -2.39 9.62
C PHE A 65 5.11 -2.98 10.43
N ILE A 66 6.34 -2.61 10.08
CA ILE A 66 7.56 -3.17 10.66
C ILE A 66 8.11 -2.21 11.70
N GLY A 67 8.40 -2.73 12.89
CA GLY A 67 9.16 -2.03 13.93
C GLY A 67 10.59 -2.55 14.01
N ARG A 68 11.56 -1.65 14.14
CA ARG A 68 12.96 -1.98 14.41
C ARG A 68 13.40 -1.34 15.71
N SER A 69 14.25 -2.03 16.46
CA SER A 69 14.73 -1.53 17.74
C SER A 69 15.50 -0.22 17.56
N GLY A 70 15.11 0.82 18.29
CA GLY A 70 15.77 2.13 18.25
C GLY A 70 15.15 3.10 17.23
N GLU A 71 14.24 2.65 16.38
CA GLU A 71 13.56 3.50 15.38
C GLU A 71 12.09 3.77 15.77
N PRO A 72 11.53 4.94 15.45
CA PRO A 72 10.11 5.20 15.67
C PRO A 72 9.24 4.34 14.75
N PHE A 73 8.15 3.79 15.29
CA PHE A 73 7.24 2.92 14.54
C PHE A 73 6.20 3.70 13.70
N PRO A 74 5.84 3.21 12.50
CA PRO A 74 6.53 2.17 11.73
C PRO A 74 7.84 2.69 11.10
N ASP A 75 8.83 1.79 11.05
CA ASP A 75 10.11 2.03 10.38
C ASP A 75 10.08 1.54 8.92
N GLY A 76 9.33 0.47 8.66
CA GLY A 76 9.09 -0.04 7.31
C GLY A 76 7.66 -0.56 7.12
N ILE A 77 7.33 -0.88 5.87
CA ILE A 77 6.05 -1.46 5.46
C ILE A 77 6.26 -2.54 4.40
N GLU A 78 5.55 -3.66 4.57
CA GLU A 78 5.37 -4.69 3.55
C GLU A 78 3.91 -4.69 3.09
N ILE A 79 3.71 -4.72 1.77
CA ILE A 79 2.39 -4.79 1.16
C ILE A 79 2.22 -6.16 0.53
N TYR A 80 1.18 -6.86 0.95
CA TYR A 80 0.80 -8.17 0.41
C TYR A 80 -0.53 -8.09 -0.31
N ALA A 81 -0.58 -8.55 -1.56
CA ALA A 81 -1.84 -8.88 -2.22
C ALA A 81 -2.42 -10.17 -1.61
N LEU A 82 -3.74 -10.25 -1.48
CA LEU A 82 -4.46 -11.40 -0.90
C LEU A 82 -5.38 -12.10 -1.92
N PRO A 83 -4.85 -12.68 -3.01
CA PRO A 83 -5.66 -13.44 -3.95
C PRO A 83 -6.18 -14.74 -3.30
N TYR A 84 -7.25 -15.31 -3.88
CA TYR A 84 -7.66 -16.66 -3.51
C TYR A 84 -6.54 -17.67 -3.80
N ALA A 85 -6.43 -18.72 -2.97
CA ALA A 85 -5.27 -19.59 -2.91
C ALA A 85 -4.93 -20.28 -4.25
N PHE A 86 -5.93 -20.53 -5.08
CA PHE A 86 -5.77 -21.20 -6.38
C PHE A 86 -5.77 -20.23 -7.57
N GLU A 87 -5.89 -18.93 -7.33
CA GLU A 87 -5.85 -17.92 -8.38
C GLU A 87 -4.40 -17.47 -8.63
N THR A 88 -4.07 -17.36 -9.92
CA THR A 88 -2.84 -16.70 -10.37
C THR A 88 -2.95 -15.21 -10.05
N LEU A 89 -1.85 -14.61 -9.62
CA LEU A 89 -1.81 -13.18 -9.38
C LEU A 89 -1.83 -12.45 -10.72
N ASP A 90 -2.75 -11.51 -10.90
CA ASP A 90 -2.82 -10.67 -12.08
C ASP A 90 -1.87 -9.48 -11.91
N ASP A 91 -0.70 -9.57 -12.53
CA ASP A 91 0.36 -8.57 -12.42
C ASP A 91 -0.07 -7.18 -12.90
N ALA A 92 -0.97 -7.10 -13.90
CA ALA A 92 -1.45 -5.82 -14.42
C ALA A 92 -2.40 -5.13 -13.44
N ASN A 93 -3.27 -5.91 -12.79
CA ASN A 93 -4.10 -5.40 -11.72
C ASN A 93 -3.28 -5.02 -10.49
N VAL A 94 -2.24 -5.81 -10.14
CA VAL A 94 -1.33 -5.48 -9.04
C VAL A 94 -0.60 -4.15 -9.29
N ASP A 95 -0.05 -3.95 -10.48
CA ASP A 95 0.60 -2.68 -10.83
C ASP A 95 -0.37 -1.50 -10.72
N THR A 96 -1.56 -1.63 -11.31
CA THR A 96 -2.62 -0.60 -11.25
C THR A 96 -3.01 -0.26 -9.81
N ASP A 97 -3.18 -1.27 -8.97
CA ASP A 97 -3.55 -1.10 -7.57
C ASP A 97 -2.42 -0.50 -6.73
N LEU A 98 -1.15 -0.87 -6.98
CA LEU A 98 0.00 -0.26 -6.33
C LEU A 98 0.11 1.23 -6.68
N TRP A 99 -0.14 1.62 -7.94
CA TRP A 99 -0.24 3.03 -8.32
C TRP A 99 -1.39 3.74 -7.61
N ALA A 100 -2.55 3.08 -7.48
CA ALA A 100 -3.67 3.64 -6.73
C ALA A 100 -3.35 3.82 -5.23
N LEU A 101 -2.61 2.89 -4.63
CA LEU A 101 -2.13 2.97 -3.25
C LEU A 101 -1.15 4.13 -3.06
N LEU A 102 -0.17 4.28 -3.96
CA LEU A 102 0.77 5.39 -3.93
C LEU A 102 0.06 6.74 -4.06
N ARG A 103 -0.89 6.87 -5.00
CA ARG A 103 -1.71 8.08 -5.14
C ARG A 103 -2.48 8.39 -3.86
N TRP A 104 -3.11 7.38 -3.26
CA TRP A 104 -3.85 7.53 -2.01
C TRP A 104 -2.97 7.99 -0.84
N ILE A 105 -1.73 7.48 -0.75
CA ILE A 105 -0.73 7.92 0.25
C ILE A 105 -0.39 9.40 0.01
N ILE A 106 -0.03 9.75 -1.23
CA ILE A 106 0.38 11.12 -1.60
C ILE A 106 -0.76 12.12 -1.36
N GLU A 107 -2.00 11.79 -1.76
CA GLU A 107 -3.18 12.61 -1.49
C GLU A 107 -3.42 12.81 0.00
N GLY A 108 -3.21 11.77 0.81
CA GLY A 108 -3.40 11.81 2.25
C GLY A 108 -2.32 12.55 3.02
N ILE A 109 -1.10 12.62 2.47
CA ILE A 109 0.01 13.41 3.02
C ILE A 109 -0.16 14.88 2.63
N GLY A 110 -0.34 15.15 1.33
CA GLY A 110 -0.46 16.49 0.76
C GLY A 110 0.79 17.35 0.91
N GLY A 111 0.60 18.67 0.87
CA GLY A 111 1.70 19.65 1.00
C GLY A 111 2.59 19.70 -0.25
N GLU A 112 3.87 19.38 -0.08
CA GLU A 112 4.84 19.32 -1.18
C GLU A 112 4.69 18.04 -2.02
N TRP A 113 4.01 17.02 -1.47
CA TRP A 113 3.73 15.76 -2.15
C TRP A 113 2.46 15.88 -2.97
N ARG A 114 2.62 15.96 -4.29
CA ARG A 114 1.52 16.17 -5.23
C ARG A 114 1.30 14.95 -6.10
N VAL A 115 0.03 14.61 -6.34
CA VAL A 115 -0.34 13.51 -7.24
C VAL A 115 0.17 13.79 -8.65
N GLU A 116 0.20 15.04 -9.06
CA GLU A 116 0.69 15.45 -10.37
C GLU A 116 2.17 15.09 -10.58
N ASP A 117 2.99 15.20 -9.52
CA ASP A 117 4.42 14.87 -9.55
C ASP A 117 4.63 13.35 -9.56
N LEU A 118 3.80 12.61 -8.82
CA LEU A 118 3.75 11.15 -8.89
C LEU A 118 3.34 10.68 -10.29
N ASP A 119 2.33 11.30 -10.90
CA ASP A 119 1.85 10.96 -12.23
C ASP A 119 2.86 11.29 -13.33
N ALA A 120 3.59 12.39 -13.18
CA ALA A 120 4.70 12.73 -14.06
C ALA A 120 5.81 11.68 -13.99
N THR A 121 6.14 11.24 -12.78
CA THR A 121 7.11 10.16 -12.54
C THR A 121 6.61 8.84 -13.13
N GLY A 122 5.36 8.47 -12.90
CA GLY A 122 4.77 7.22 -13.41
C GLY A 122 4.79 7.11 -14.93
N ARG A 123 4.56 8.21 -15.65
CA ARG A 123 4.68 8.25 -17.12
C ARG A 123 6.08 7.89 -17.64
N LEU A 124 7.13 8.07 -16.83
CA LEU A 124 8.50 7.68 -17.20
C LEU A 124 8.76 6.18 -17.02
N TYR A 125 8.04 5.54 -16.11
CA TYR A 125 8.21 4.12 -15.78
C TYR A 125 7.22 3.20 -16.48
N GLN A 126 6.10 3.73 -16.96
CA GLN A 126 5.19 3.02 -17.85
C GLN A 126 5.88 2.84 -19.21
N LEU A 127 6.50 1.68 -19.43
CA LEU A 127 6.97 1.29 -20.75
C LEU A 127 5.75 1.25 -21.70
N PRO A 128 5.82 1.86 -22.90
CA PRO A 128 4.79 1.65 -23.89
C PRO A 128 4.72 0.15 -24.18
N VAL A 129 3.54 -0.45 -24.02
CA VAL A 129 3.28 -1.78 -24.56
C VAL A 129 3.47 -1.65 -26.07
N SER A 130 4.54 -2.24 -26.59
CA SER A 130 4.75 -2.39 -28.02
C SER A 130 3.54 -3.14 -28.57
N VAL A 131 2.60 -2.44 -29.18
CA VAL A 131 1.51 -3.08 -29.92
C VAL A 131 2.16 -3.66 -31.17
N GLY A 132 2.37 -4.98 -31.16
CA GLY A 132 2.78 -5.76 -32.33
C GLY A 132 1.59 -6.07 -33.23
#